data_AF-A0A970DYK1-F1
#
_entry.id   AF-A0A970DYK1-F1
#
_cell.length_a   1.000
_cell.length_b   1.000
_cell.length_c   1.000
_cell.angle_alpha   90.00
_cell.angle_beta   90.00
_cell.angle_gamma   90.00
#
_symmetry.space_group_name_H-M   'P 1'
#
loop_
_entity.id
_entity.type
_entity.pdbx_description
1 polymer ?
#
loop_
_entity_poly.entity_id
_entity_poly.type
_entity_poly.pdbx_seq_one_letter_code
_entity_poly.pdbx_strand_id
1 'polypeptide(L)'
;METIREKIAYLKGIMDGDTKFGEDRVRFMFQKMLELLGDISEELDVLGLGQAELEDYVEEIDLDLSELEDEFYGDDDDDECCGGHHHDHDHDHGYDPMVRMECPECGEEVQFEEEFLYDDDVRITCPNCGGTVFDSEELDDEIFSDLEEDDED
;
A
#
# COMPACT_ATOMS: atom_id res chain seq x y z
N MET A 1 6.43 36.25 4.98
CA MET A 1 5.13 35.88 5.56
C MET A 1 5.28 35.91 7.07
N GLU A 2 4.34 36.50 7.79
CA GLU A 2 4.33 36.42 9.25
C GLU A 2 4.02 34.97 9.67
N THR A 3 4.85 34.42 10.55
CA THR A 3 4.64 33.11 11.19
C THR A 3 3.35 33.10 11.99
N ILE A 4 2.76 31.92 12.20
CA ILE A 4 1.54 31.78 13.01
C ILE A 4 1.77 32.37 14.42
N ARG A 5 2.96 32.15 14.98
CA ARG A 5 3.39 32.72 16.26
C ARG A 5 3.40 34.26 16.28
N GLU A 6 3.89 34.93 15.23
CA GLU A 6 3.87 36.39 15.13
C GLU A 6 2.44 36.94 15.09
N LYS A 7 1.53 36.27 14.37
CA LYS A 7 0.11 36.64 14.32
C LYS A 7 -0.57 36.48 15.68
N ILE A 8 -0.28 35.40 16.41
CA ILE A 8 -0.80 35.17 17.77
C ILE A 8 -0.28 36.25 18.72
N ALA A 9 1.02 36.57 18.64
CA ALA A 9 1.62 37.62 19.46
C ALA A 9 1.00 39.00 19.18
N TYR A 10 0.72 39.32 17.91
CA TYR A 10 0.02 40.54 17.52
C TYR A 10 -1.39 40.62 18.11
N LEU A 11 -2.18 39.54 18.02
CA LEU A 11 -3.54 39.49 18.59
C LEU A 11 -3.51 39.62 20.12
N LYS A 12 -2.54 39.00 20.79
CA LYS A 12 -2.34 39.14 22.23
C LYS A 12 -2.03 40.59 22.60
N GLY A 13 -1.16 41.26 21.83
CA GLY A 13 -0.85 42.68 22.02
C GLY A 13 -2.06 43.61 21.86
N ILE A 14 -2.93 43.35 20.88
CA ILE A 14 -4.19 44.11 20.71
C ILE A 14 -5.09 43.91 21.94
N MET A 15 -5.25 42.67 22.40
CA MET A 15 -6.13 42.33 23.51
C MET A 15 -5.65 42.95 24.84
N ASP A 16 -4.34 42.98 25.08
CA ASP A 16 -3.74 43.60 26.26
C ASP A 16 -3.79 45.13 26.19
N GLY A 17 -3.71 45.72 24.99
CA GLY A 17 -3.78 47.17 24.77
C GLY A 17 -5.20 47.76 24.84
N ASP A 18 -6.23 46.98 24.52
CA ASP A 18 -7.61 47.45 24.56
C ASP A 18 -8.26 47.22 25.92
N THR A 19 -8.21 48.24 26.78
CA THR A 19 -8.85 48.25 28.11
C THR A 19 -10.38 48.14 28.10
N LYS A 20 -11.04 48.30 26.94
CA LYS A 20 -12.50 48.17 26.79
C LYS A 20 -12.92 46.80 26.25
N PHE A 21 -11.96 45.93 25.95
CA PHE A 21 -12.25 44.65 25.32
C PHE A 21 -12.99 43.70 26.27
N GLY A 22 -14.27 43.45 25.96
CA GLY A 22 -15.12 42.43 26.56
C GLY A 22 -15.42 42.58 28.06
N GLU A 23 -16.39 41.81 28.55
CA GLU A 23 -16.47 41.52 29.99
C GLU A 23 -15.30 40.62 30.41
N ASP A 24 -14.90 40.63 31.69
CA ASP A 24 -13.73 39.89 32.21
C ASP A 24 -13.75 38.39 31.82
N ARG A 25 -14.94 37.77 31.77
CA ARG A 25 -15.08 36.37 31.36
C ARG A 25 -14.76 36.14 29.88
N VAL A 26 -15.19 37.07 29.03
CA VAL A 26 -14.95 36.99 27.58
C VAL A 26 -13.47 37.21 27.30
N ARG A 27 -12.85 38.19 27.96
CA ARG A 27 -11.40 38.42 27.91
C ARG A 27 -10.60 37.18 28.33
N PHE A 28 -10.97 36.57 29.46
CA PHE A 28 -10.33 35.35 29.94
C PHE A 28 -10.41 34.19 28.93
N MET A 29 -11.57 34.01 28.30
CA MET A 29 -11.77 32.97 27.29
C MET A 29 -10.90 33.21 26.05
N PHE A 30 -10.84 34.44 25.53
CA PHE A 30 -9.95 34.77 24.41
C PHE A 30 -8.47 34.61 24.77
N GLN A 31 -8.07 34.95 25.99
CA GLN A 31 -6.72 34.71 26.45
C GLN A 31 -6.37 33.21 26.44
N LYS A 32 -7.28 32.36 26.91
CA LYS A 32 -7.09 30.90 26.87
C LYS A 32 -7.05 30.35 25.45
N MET A 33 -7.85 30.90 24.54
CA MET A 33 -7.78 30.54 23.11
C MET A 33 -6.45 30.93 22.48
N LEU A 34 -5.92 32.12 22.79
CA LEU A 34 -4.62 32.56 22.28
C LEU A 34 -3.45 31.76 22.85
N GLU A 35 -3.54 31.33 24.12
CA GLU A 35 -2.58 30.38 24.71
C GLU A 35 -2.60 29.04 23.96
N LEU A 36 -3.78 28.44 23.77
CA LEU A 36 -3.93 27.18 23.04
C LEU A 36 -3.43 27.29 21.59
N LEU A 37 -3.72 28.40 20.90
CA LEU A 37 -3.21 28.64 19.55
C LEU A 37 -1.67 28.76 19.54
N GLY A 38 -1.09 29.29 20.62
CA GLY A 38 0.36 29.33 20.82
C GLY A 38 0.95 27.92 20.89
N ASP A 39 0.34 27.06 21.71
CA ASP A 39 0.75 25.66 21.86
C ASP A 39 0.65 24.91 20.52
N ILE A 40 -0.46 25.07 19.79
CA ILE A 40 -0.65 24.48 18.45
C ILE A 40 0.42 24.99 17.47
N SER A 41 0.77 26.29 17.53
CA SER A 41 1.82 26.83 16.66
C SER A 41 3.18 26.19 16.94
N GLU A 42 3.50 25.89 18.20
CA GLU A 42 4.74 25.23 18.59
C GLU A 42 4.76 23.76 18.15
N GLU A 43 3.67 23.03 18.36
CA GLU A 43 3.53 21.65 17.87
C GLU A 43 3.63 21.56 16.35
N LEU A 44 3.08 22.53 15.62
CA LEU A 44 3.19 22.61 14.16
C LEU A 44 4.64 22.84 13.70
N ASP A 45 5.39 23.69 14.41
CA ASP A 45 6.82 23.91 14.10
C ASP A 45 7.62 22.62 14.31
N VAL A 46 7.35 21.86 15.39
CA VAL A 46 7.98 20.56 15.65
C VAL A 46 7.59 19.53 14.58
N LEU A 47 6.31 19.49 14.17
CA LEU A 47 5.85 18.62 13.10
C LEU A 47 6.52 18.95 11.77
N GLY A 48 6.68 20.23 11.45
CA GLY A 48 7.37 20.68 10.25
C GLY A 48 8.85 20.25 10.22
N LEU A 49 9.54 20.27 11.36
CA LEU A 49 10.90 19.74 11.47
C LEU A 49 10.94 18.22 11.24
N GLY A 50 10.02 17.47 11.86
CA GLY A 50 9.94 16.02 11.65
C GLY A 50 9.58 15.64 10.21
N GLN A 51 8.77 16.46 9.53
CA GLN A 51 8.46 16.27 8.12
C GLN A 51 9.70 16.50 7.24
N ALA A 52 10.47 17.56 7.49
CA ALA A 52 11.70 17.83 6.74
C ALA A 52 12.73 16.69 6.92
N GLU A 53 12.87 16.18 8.15
CA GLU A 53 13.73 15.02 8.41
C GLU A 53 13.26 13.77 7.64
N LEU A 54 11.95 13.52 7.58
CA LEU A 54 11.40 12.41 6.78
C LEU A 54 11.61 12.61 5.27
N GLU A 55 11.54 13.84 4.78
CA GLU A 55 11.82 14.17 3.37
C GLU A 55 13.28 13.82 3.04
N ASP A 56 14.22 14.24 3.89
CA ASP A 56 15.64 13.88 3.75
C ASP A 56 15.84 12.35 3.73
N TYR A 57 15.19 11.61 4.66
CA TYR A 57 15.28 10.13 4.66
C TYR A 57 14.70 9.50 3.38
N VAL A 58 13.63 10.06 2.82
CA VAL A 58 13.03 9.54 1.58
C VAL A 58 13.93 9.81 0.39
N GLU A 59 14.57 10.98 0.32
CA GLU A 59 15.58 11.27 -0.71
C GLU A 59 16.76 10.29 -0.64
N GLU A 60 17.26 9.99 0.56
CA GLU A 60 18.33 9.00 0.73
C GLU A 60 17.90 7.59 0.28
N ILE A 61 16.67 7.17 0.59
CA ILE A 61 16.14 5.89 0.10
C ILE A 61 16.03 5.87 -1.42
N ASP A 62 15.56 6.96 -2.04
CA ASP A 62 15.46 7.08 -3.49
C ASP A 62 16.84 6.97 -4.16
N LEU A 63 17.85 7.63 -3.59
CA LEU A 63 19.24 7.51 -4.04
C LEU A 63 19.77 6.09 -3.90
N ASP A 64 19.61 5.45 -2.74
CA ASP A 64 20.03 4.07 -2.50
C ASP A 64 19.38 3.09 -3.50
N LEU A 65 18.09 3.29 -3.81
CA LEU A 65 17.38 2.46 -4.78
C LEU A 65 17.83 2.73 -6.22
N SER A 66 18.12 3.98 -6.57
CA SER A 66 18.70 4.33 -7.88
C SER A 66 20.08 3.70 -8.06
N GLU A 67 20.93 3.69 -7.03
CA GLU A 67 22.24 3.03 -7.09
C GLU A 67 22.09 1.51 -7.27
N LEU A 68 21.11 0.89 -6.60
CA LEU A 68 20.80 -0.52 -6.77
C LEU A 68 20.23 -0.83 -8.16
N GLU A 69 19.41 0.05 -8.72
CA GLU A 69 18.91 -0.09 -10.09
C GLU A 69 20.07 -0.08 -11.10
N ASP A 70 20.99 0.88 -10.96
CA ASP A 70 22.18 0.97 -11.80
C ASP A 70 23.09 -0.28 -11.64
N GLU A 71 23.28 -0.80 -10.42
CA GLU A 71 24.12 -1.99 -10.18
C GLU A 71 23.53 -3.28 -10.79
N PHE A 72 22.21 -3.47 -10.72
CA PHE A 72 21.56 -4.72 -11.14
C PHE A 72 20.98 -4.68 -12.56
N TYR A 73 20.60 -3.50 -13.05
CA TYR A 73 19.94 -3.30 -14.33
C TYR A 73 20.68 -2.35 -15.27
N GLY A 74 21.72 -1.62 -14.80
CA GLY A 74 22.43 -0.60 -15.59
C GLY A 74 23.54 -1.11 -16.53
N ASP A 75 23.83 -2.41 -16.55
CA ASP A 75 24.88 -3.01 -17.40
C ASP A 75 24.33 -3.55 -18.76
N ASP A 76 23.03 -3.43 -19.04
CA ASP A 76 22.38 -3.93 -20.27
C ASP A 76 22.07 -2.84 -21.33
N ASP A 77 22.64 -1.64 -21.23
CA ASP A 77 22.52 -0.58 -22.25
C ASP A 77 23.79 -0.49 -23.13
N ASP A 78 23.94 -1.50 -23.99
CA ASP A 78 24.71 -1.41 -25.24
C ASP A 78 23.73 -1.26 -26.43
N ASP A 79 22.61 -0.56 -26.26
CA ASP A 79 21.71 -0.14 -27.35
C ASP A 79 21.04 1.22 -27.09
N GLU A 80 21.73 2.28 -27.50
CA GLU A 80 21.18 3.62 -27.70
C GLU A 80 19.97 3.62 -28.67
N CYS A 81 18.74 3.45 -28.17
CA CYS A 81 17.46 3.88 -28.77
C CYS A 81 16.35 3.45 -27.81
N CYS A 82 15.76 4.30 -26.98
CA CYS A 82 14.71 5.23 -27.39
C CYS A 82 14.37 6.16 -26.21
N GLY A 83 14.51 7.47 -26.42
CA GLY A 83 13.76 8.44 -25.63
C GLY A 83 12.26 8.26 -25.88
N GLY A 84 11.48 8.24 -24.81
CA GLY A 84 10.02 8.37 -24.84
C GLY A 84 9.25 7.07 -25.07
N HIS A 85 9.20 6.19 -24.06
CA HIS A 85 8.15 5.18 -24.01
C HIS A 85 6.87 5.80 -23.46
N HIS A 86 5.99 6.15 -24.40
CA HIS A 86 4.55 6.16 -24.18
C HIS A 86 4.16 4.91 -23.36
N HIS A 87 3.49 5.12 -22.23
CA HIS A 87 2.63 4.12 -21.61
C HIS A 87 1.46 3.82 -22.56
N ASP A 88 1.72 3.09 -23.64
CA ASP A 88 0.74 2.18 -24.20
C ASP A 88 0.93 0.87 -23.46
N HIS A 89 0.10 0.70 -22.44
CA HIS A 89 0.04 -0.45 -21.55
C HIS A 89 -0.57 -1.65 -22.29
N ASP A 90 0.06 -2.09 -23.38
CA ASP A 90 -0.19 -3.39 -24.03
C ASP A 90 0.94 -4.35 -23.65
N HIS A 91 1.23 -4.44 -22.35
CA HIS A 91 1.96 -5.60 -21.82
C HIS A 91 0.98 -6.77 -21.65
N ASP A 92 0.71 -7.40 -22.79
CA ASP A 92 0.52 -8.85 -22.93
C ASP A 92 1.84 -9.55 -22.52
N HIS A 93 2.27 -9.35 -21.28
CA HIS A 93 3.21 -10.25 -20.63
C HIS A 93 2.36 -11.38 -20.09
N GLY A 94 2.49 -12.55 -20.71
CA GLY A 94 1.87 -13.81 -20.30
C GLY A 94 2.28 -14.22 -18.89
N TYR A 95 1.74 -13.52 -17.90
CA TYR A 95 1.54 -14.05 -16.57
C TYR A 95 0.38 -15.02 -16.69
N ASP A 96 0.68 -16.24 -17.10
CA ASP A 96 -0.25 -17.32 -16.87
C ASP A 96 -0.40 -17.47 -15.34
N PRO A 97 -1.58 -17.20 -14.76
CA PRO A 97 -1.75 -17.26 -13.33
C PRO A 97 -1.36 -18.65 -12.80
N MET A 98 -0.53 -18.71 -11.77
CA MET A 98 0.00 -19.96 -11.20
C MET A 98 -0.66 -20.25 -9.86
N VAL A 99 -1.11 -21.48 -9.66
CA VAL A 99 -1.72 -21.98 -8.42
C VAL A 99 -0.72 -22.86 -7.66
N ARG A 100 -0.74 -22.78 -6.32
CA ARG A 100 0.03 -23.65 -5.41
C ARG A 100 -0.92 -24.48 -4.56
N MET A 101 -0.67 -25.80 -4.52
CA MET A 101 -1.47 -26.75 -3.76
C MET A 101 -0.55 -27.74 -3.02
N GLU A 102 -0.92 -28.13 -1.81
CA GLU A 102 -0.19 -29.12 -1.01
C GLU A 102 -0.59 -30.55 -1.42
N CYS A 103 0.38 -31.42 -1.68
CA CYS A 103 0.12 -32.81 -2.02
C CYS A 103 -0.46 -33.58 -0.81
N PRO A 104 -1.64 -34.24 -0.94
CA PRO A 104 -2.29 -34.92 0.18
C PRO A 104 -1.53 -36.16 0.68
N GLU A 105 -0.65 -36.75 -0.12
CA GLU A 105 0.10 -37.96 0.26
C GLU A 105 1.40 -37.68 1.00
N CYS A 106 2.11 -36.61 0.63
CA CYS A 106 3.45 -36.33 1.16
C CYS A 106 3.66 -34.94 1.77
N GLY A 107 2.69 -34.03 1.62
CA GLY A 107 2.75 -32.66 2.16
C GLY A 107 3.68 -31.72 1.39
N GLU A 108 4.13 -32.09 0.19
CA GLU A 108 4.96 -31.23 -0.66
C GLU A 108 4.09 -30.22 -1.42
N GLU A 109 4.53 -28.95 -1.50
CA GLU A 109 3.84 -27.92 -2.28
C GLU A 109 4.14 -28.09 -3.78
N VAL A 110 3.09 -28.23 -4.57
CA VAL A 110 3.13 -28.36 -6.03
C VAL A 110 2.56 -27.09 -6.68
N GLN A 111 3.26 -26.56 -7.68
CA GLN A 111 2.87 -25.36 -8.41
C GLN A 111 2.58 -25.70 -9.88
N PHE A 112 1.45 -25.21 -10.41
CA PHE A 112 1.01 -25.43 -11.80
C PHE A 112 0.15 -24.26 -12.31
N GLU A 113 -0.07 -24.20 -13.62
CA GLU A 113 -0.84 -23.15 -14.30
C GLU A 113 -2.34 -23.24 -13.96
N GLU A 114 -3.00 -22.12 -13.65
CA GLU A 114 -4.41 -22.05 -13.25
C GLU A 114 -5.34 -22.58 -14.34
N GLU A 115 -4.94 -22.51 -15.62
CA GLU A 115 -5.71 -23.06 -16.74
C GLU A 115 -6.02 -24.55 -16.57
N PHE A 116 -5.14 -25.32 -15.94
CA PHE A 116 -5.35 -26.74 -15.66
C PHE A 116 -6.50 -27.03 -14.69
N LEU A 117 -6.97 -26.03 -13.93
CA LEU A 117 -8.15 -26.19 -13.08
C LEU A 117 -9.47 -26.15 -13.86
N TYR A 118 -9.44 -25.60 -15.08
CA TYR A 118 -10.63 -25.36 -15.91
C TYR A 118 -10.69 -26.25 -17.17
N ASP A 119 -9.67 -27.07 -17.39
CA ASP A 119 -9.60 -27.97 -18.53
C ASP A 119 -10.13 -29.36 -18.14
N ASP A 120 -11.06 -29.87 -18.95
CA ASP A 120 -11.68 -31.18 -18.74
C ASP A 120 -10.68 -32.25 -19.20
N ASP A 121 -10.35 -33.22 -18.34
CA ASP A 121 -9.36 -34.30 -18.53
C ASP A 121 -7.90 -33.98 -18.10
N VAL A 122 -7.70 -33.11 -17.10
CA VAL A 122 -6.36 -32.83 -16.54
C VAL A 122 -6.15 -33.49 -15.18
N ARG A 123 -5.05 -34.27 -15.09
CA ARG A 123 -4.55 -34.85 -13.84
C ARG A 123 -3.15 -34.33 -13.51
N ILE A 124 -3.02 -33.74 -12.34
CA ILE A 124 -1.77 -33.19 -11.82
C ILE A 124 -1.22 -34.16 -10.78
N THR A 125 0.04 -34.56 -10.95
CA THR A 125 0.72 -35.52 -10.06
C THR A 125 1.86 -34.86 -9.31
N CYS A 126 2.10 -35.29 -8.09
CA CYS A 126 3.16 -34.79 -7.26
C CYS A 126 4.52 -35.29 -7.78
N PRO A 127 5.51 -34.41 -8.00
CA PRO A 127 6.84 -34.83 -8.45
C PRO A 127 7.63 -35.61 -7.40
N ASN A 128 7.26 -35.51 -6.12
CA ASN A 128 7.97 -36.13 -5.01
C ASN A 128 7.51 -37.59 -4.75
N CYS A 129 6.19 -37.83 -4.70
CA CYS A 129 5.65 -39.17 -4.40
C CYS A 129 4.88 -39.83 -5.56
N GLY A 130 4.53 -39.08 -6.61
CA GLY A 130 3.71 -39.55 -7.73
C GLY A 130 2.21 -39.64 -7.43
N GLY A 131 1.77 -39.23 -6.24
CA GLY A 131 0.36 -39.15 -5.87
C GLY A 131 -0.39 -38.07 -6.65
N THR A 132 -1.69 -38.23 -6.82
CA THR A 132 -2.55 -37.23 -7.48
C THR A 132 -2.75 -36.03 -6.57
N VAL A 133 -2.52 -34.83 -7.09
CA VAL A 133 -2.72 -33.54 -6.40
C VAL A 133 -4.03 -32.91 -6.83
N PHE A 134 -4.36 -33.01 -8.13
CA PHE A 134 -5.61 -32.52 -8.70
C PHE A 134 -6.06 -33.45 -9.82
N ASP A 135 -7.36 -33.72 -9.91
CA ASP A 135 -7.99 -34.50 -10.96
C ASP A 135 -9.33 -33.85 -11.31
N SER A 136 -9.47 -33.37 -12.54
CA SER A 136 -10.72 -32.75 -13.02
C SER A 136 -11.88 -33.74 -13.04
N GLU A 137 -11.62 -35.03 -13.25
CA GLU A 137 -12.67 -36.06 -13.31
C GLU A 137 -13.28 -36.37 -11.93
N GLU A 138 -12.51 -36.25 -10.83
CA GLU A 138 -13.03 -36.48 -9.48
C GLU A 138 -13.93 -35.34 -8.96
N LEU A 139 -13.76 -34.12 -9.49
CA LEU A 139 -14.56 -32.96 -9.10
C LEU A 139 -16.00 -33.02 -9.63
N ASP A 140 -16.19 -33.60 -10.81
CA ASP A 140 -17.52 -33.78 -11.40
C ASP A 140 -18.35 -34.80 -10.61
N ASP A 141 -17.73 -35.82 -10.02
CA ASP A 141 -18.42 -36.85 -9.24
C ASP A 141 -18.92 -36.32 -7.86
N GLU A 142 -18.24 -35.34 -7.24
CA GLU A 142 -18.68 -34.78 -5.95
C GLU A 142 -19.82 -33.76 -6.10
N ILE A 143 -19.90 -33.02 -7.22
CA ILE A 143 -20.95 -32.01 -7.45
C ILE A 143 -22.33 -32.65 -7.71
N PHE A 144 -22.37 -33.88 -8.23
CA PHE A 144 -23.63 -34.61 -8.43
C PHE A 144 -24.18 -35.25 -7.14
N SER A 145 -23.37 -35.41 -6.09
CA SER A 145 -23.80 -36.07 -4.86
C SER A 145 -24.64 -35.18 -3.92
N ASP A 146 -24.55 -33.85 -4.05
CA ASP A 146 -25.28 -32.88 -3.22
C ASP A 146 -26.63 -32.44 -3.83
N LEU A 147 -27.00 -32.93 -5.03
CA LEU A 147 -28.22 -32.51 -5.74
C LEU A 147 -29.38 -33.54 -5.70
N GLU A 148 -29.19 -34.72 -5.08
CA GLU A 148 -30.22 -35.79 -5.05
C GLU A 148 -31.04 -35.90 -3.75
N GLU A 149 -30.93 -34.97 -2.77
CA GLU A 149 -31.71 -35.09 -1.51
C GLU A 149 -32.98 -34.21 -1.40
N ASP A 150 -33.38 -33.43 -2.41
CA ASP A 150 -34.47 -32.44 -2.25
C ASP A 150 -35.73 -32.63 -3.14
N ASP A 151 -35.99 -33.84 -3.65
CA ASP A 151 -37.25 -34.16 -4.36
C ASP A 151 -37.84 -35.52 -3.92
N GLU A 152 -38.55 -35.58 -2.77
CA GLU A 152 -39.75 -36.43 -2.61
C GLU A 152 -40.78 -35.78 -1.66
N ASP A 153 -41.97 -35.54 -2.24
CA ASP A 153 -43.27 -35.01 -1.74
C ASP A 153 -43.71 -35.29 -0.29
#